data_AF-A0A354EZ88-F1
#
_entry.id   AF-A0A354EZ88-F1
#
_cell.length_a   1.000
_cell.length_b   1.000
_cell.length_c   1.000
_cell.angle_alpha   90.00
_cell.angle_beta   90.00
_cell.angle_gamma   90.00
#
_symmetry.space_group_name_H-M   'P 1'
#
loop_
_entity.id
_entity.type
_entity.pdbx_description
1 polymer ?
#
loop_
_entity_poly.entity_id
_entity_poly.type
_entity_poly.pdbx_seq_one_letter_code
_entity_poly.pdbx_strand_id
1 'polypeptide(L)'
;MMKKSKQMVLVACCATALALSGQGHADSGFIVRDIKVSGLQRVSVGTVLNYLPVQVGEEVGPASTPQIIRALYETGFFQSVVLERQGNTLVVQVVERATIGAVTVVGNKEIPSDKMKDLLKDLSLVKGRVFQRASLERLEKELKQAYNARGKYNARIEAKVVDLTENRVAINETVSEGR
;
A
#
# COMPACT_ATOMS: atom_id res chain seq x y z
N MET A 1 -70.04 -43.81 -14.23
CA MET A 1 -70.40 -42.48 -13.70
C MET A 1 -69.14 -41.65 -13.56
N MET A 2 -69.17 -40.44 -14.16
CA MET A 2 -68.39 -39.21 -13.86
C MET A 2 -66.85 -39.30 -13.82
N LYS A 3 -66.04 -38.52 -14.55
CA LYS A 3 -66.25 -37.40 -15.49
C LYS A 3 -64.95 -37.27 -16.31
N LYS A 4 -65.09 -37.06 -17.63
CA LYS A 4 -64.03 -36.62 -18.56
C LYS A 4 -63.59 -35.20 -18.21
N SER A 5 -62.34 -34.81 -18.49
CA SER A 5 -62.00 -34.04 -19.71
C SER A 5 -60.73 -33.18 -19.58
N LYS A 6 -59.78 -33.46 -20.48
CA LYS A 6 -58.94 -32.56 -21.31
C LYS A 6 -57.95 -31.61 -20.60
N GLN A 7 -56.66 -31.92 -20.69
CA GLN A 7 -55.72 -31.47 -21.73
C GLN A 7 -55.34 -29.99 -21.62
N MET A 8 -54.08 -29.74 -21.23
CA MET A 8 -53.33 -28.61 -21.75
C MET A 8 -51.94 -29.10 -22.18
N VAL A 9 -51.78 -29.14 -23.49
CA VAL A 9 -50.61 -29.54 -24.30
C VAL A 9 -49.57 -28.40 -24.20
N LEU A 10 -48.35 -28.71 -23.72
CA LEU A 10 -47.10 -28.82 -24.52
C LEU A 10 -46.50 -27.49 -25.00
N VAL A 11 -45.34 -27.09 -24.44
CA VAL A 11 -44.19 -26.44 -25.13
C VAL A 11 -42.96 -26.68 -24.22
N ALA A 12 -42.14 -27.70 -24.48
CA ALA A 12 -40.93 -27.68 -25.31
C ALA A 12 -39.71 -26.98 -24.65
N CYS A 13 -38.67 -27.80 -24.42
CA CYS A 13 -37.26 -27.45 -24.53
C CYS A 13 -36.71 -26.26 -23.70
N CYS A 14 -36.13 -26.54 -22.54
CA CYS A 14 -34.99 -25.78 -22.03
C CYS A 14 -34.07 -26.70 -21.23
N ALA A 15 -33.62 -27.77 -21.90
CA ALA A 15 -32.33 -28.37 -21.60
C ALA A 15 -31.26 -27.53 -22.33
N THR A 16 -30.91 -26.38 -21.74
CA THR A 16 -29.74 -25.61 -22.17
C THR A 16 -29.03 -25.16 -20.90
N ALA A 17 -27.97 -25.89 -20.60
CA ALA A 17 -27.01 -25.58 -19.57
C ALA A 17 -26.53 -24.13 -19.74
N LEU A 18 -26.87 -23.25 -18.80
CA LEU A 18 -26.08 -22.04 -18.57
C LEU A 18 -24.78 -22.45 -17.87
N ALA A 19 -23.93 -23.16 -18.59
CA ALA A 19 -22.50 -23.13 -18.34
C ALA A 19 -21.96 -21.87 -19.03
N LEU A 20 -22.22 -20.69 -18.43
CA LEU A 20 -21.30 -19.58 -18.61
C LEU A 20 -20.05 -19.93 -17.80
N SER A 21 -19.27 -20.85 -18.34
CA SER A 21 -17.85 -20.98 -18.02
C SER A 21 -17.23 -19.67 -18.47
N GLY A 22 -17.18 -18.70 -17.55
CA GLY A 22 -16.28 -17.57 -17.71
C GLY A 22 -14.91 -18.17 -17.95
N GLN A 23 -14.41 -18.07 -19.19
CA GLN A 23 -13.00 -18.28 -19.46
C GLN A 23 -12.29 -17.17 -18.71
N GLY A 24 -11.95 -17.44 -17.44
CA GLY A 24 -10.92 -16.70 -16.76
C GLY A 24 -9.69 -16.90 -17.62
N HIS A 25 -9.32 -15.89 -18.40
CA HIS A 25 -7.99 -15.81 -18.98
C HIS A 25 -7.05 -15.84 -17.78
N ALA A 26 -6.55 -17.04 -17.44
CA ALA A 26 -5.41 -17.16 -16.57
C ALA A 26 -4.32 -16.37 -17.27
N ASP A 27 -3.89 -15.27 -16.67
CA ASP A 27 -2.76 -14.49 -17.15
C ASP A 27 -1.59 -15.46 -17.28
N SER A 28 -1.32 -15.84 -18.52
CA SER A 28 -0.32 -16.85 -18.82
C SER A 28 1.03 -16.21 -18.56
N GLY A 29 1.85 -16.91 -17.77
CA GLY A 29 3.21 -16.49 -17.51
C GLY A 29 3.97 -16.21 -18.80
N PHE A 30 5.07 -15.48 -18.68
CA PHE A 30 5.91 -15.15 -19.81
C PHE A 30 7.38 -15.23 -19.46
N ILE A 31 8.18 -15.61 -20.45
CA ILE A 31 9.63 -15.58 -20.33
C ILE A 31 10.10 -14.14 -20.47
N VAL A 32 10.70 -13.63 -19.40
CA VAL A 32 11.27 -12.29 -19.32
C VAL A 32 12.50 -12.23 -20.21
N ARG A 33 12.50 -11.34 -21.21
CA ARG A 33 13.66 -11.07 -22.08
C ARG A 33 14.40 -9.79 -21.72
N ASP A 34 13.73 -8.89 -21.02
CA ASP A 34 14.27 -7.62 -20.57
C ASP A 34 13.54 -7.17 -19.30
N ILE A 35 14.23 -6.43 -18.43
CA ILE A 35 13.66 -5.85 -17.21
C ILE A 35 13.93 -4.35 -17.23
N LYS A 36 12.86 -3.57 -17.21
CA LYS A 36 12.93 -2.11 -17.14
C LYS A 36 12.42 -1.64 -15.79
N VAL A 37 13.15 -0.72 -15.17
CA VAL A 37 12.76 -0.12 -13.89
C VAL A 37 12.49 1.37 -14.10
N SER A 38 11.37 1.87 -13.59
CA SER A 38 10.99 3.28 -13.68
C SER A 38 10.56 3.84 -12.32
N GLY A 39 10.63 5.17 -12.16
CA GLY A 39 10.25 5.87 -10.93
C GLY A 39 11.34 5.93 -9.85
N LEU A 40 12.56 5.55 -10.21
CA LEU A 40 13.76 5.74 -9.38
C LEU A 40 14.20 7.20 -9.37
N GLN A 41 14.70 7.64 -8.22
CA GLN A 41 15.26 8.97 -8.00
C GLN A 41 16.63 8.86 -7.34
N ARG A 42 16.75 8.13 -6.22
CA ARG A 42 17.99 7.97 -5.47
C ARG A 42 18.50 6.54 -5.49
N VAL A 43 17.61 5.56 -5.61
CA VAL A 43 17.96 4.14 -5.69
C VAL A 43 18.43 3.83 -7.11
N SER A 44 19.55 3.11 -7.23
CA SER A 44 20.07 2.72 -8.55
C SER A 44 19.28 1.55 -9.14
N VAL A 45 19.21 1.47 -10.47
CA VAL A 45 18.60 0.33 -11.17
C VAL A 45 19.27 -0.98 -10.74
N GLY A 46 20.59 -1.00 -10.64
CA GLY A 46 21.34 -2.20 -10.21
C GLY A 46 20.96 -2.67 -8.80
N THR A 47 20.64 -1.75 -7.90
CA THR A 47 20.11 -2.10 -6.57
C THR A 47 18.77 -2.84 -6.70
N VAL A 48 17.84 -2.34 -7.52
CA VAL A 48 16.55 -3.01 -7.73
C VAL A 48 16.74 -4.41 -8.31
N LEU A 49 17.56 -4.53 -9.36
CA LEU A 49 17.83 -5.80 -10.01
C LEU A 49 18.43 -6.83 -9.03
N ASN A 50 19.28 -6.42 -8.10
CA ASN A 50 19.85 -7.30 -7.08
C ASN A 50 18.83 -7.83 -6.07
N TYR A 51 17.71 -7.12 -5.85
CA TYR A 51 16.63 -7.55 -4.94
C TYR A 51 15.47 -8.25 -5.66
N LEU A 52 15.47 -8.28 -7.00
CA LEU A 52 14.46 -9.02 -7.74
C LEU A 52 14.74 -10.53 -7.61
N PRO A 53 13.74 -11.33 -7.19
CA PRO A 53 13.85 -12.78 -7.15
C PRO A 53 13.66 -13.42 -8.54
N VAL A 54 13.90 -12.64 -9.61
CA VAL A 54 13.75 -13.08 -11.00
C VAL A 54 14.87 -12.52 -11.84
N GLN A 55 15.28 -13.29 -12.84
CA GLN A 55 16.27 -12.89 -13.83
C GLN A 55 15.73 -12.94 -15.25
N VAL A 56 16.44 -12.29 -16.17
CA VAL A 56 16.18 -12.43 -17.60
C VAL A 56 16.36 -13.89 -18.02
N GLY A 57 15.37 -14.44 -18.71
CA GLY A 57 15.28 -15.85 -19.10
C GLY A 57 14.31 -16.68 -18.25
N GLU A 58 13.85 -16.15 -17.11
CA GLU A 58 12.91 -16.84 -16.23
C GLU A 58 11.44 -16.52 -16.56
N GLU A 59 10.55 -17.39 -16.10
CA GLU A 59 9.11 -17.21 -16.27
C GLU A 59 8.51 -16.35 -15.14
N VAL A 60 7.83 -15.28 -15.52
CA VAL A 60 7.05 -14.45 -14.60
C VAL A 60 5.57 -14.59 -14.90
N GLY A 61 4.78 -14.80 -13.85
CA GLY A 61 3.33 -14.95 -13.94
C GLY A 61 2.65 -14.76 -12.59
N PRO A 62 1.35 -15.07 -12.49
CA PRO A 62 0.55 -14.80 -11.29
C PRO A 62 1.10 -15.40 -9.99
N ALA A 63 1.87 -16.49 -10.08
CA ALA A 63 2.50 -17.13 -8.93
C ALA A 63 3.74 -16.39 -8.41
N SER A 64 4.54 -15.78 -9.30
CA SER A 64 5.79 -15.09 -8.94
C SER A 64 5.59 -13.60 -8.69
N THR A 65 4.61 -12.95 -9.33
CA THR A 65 4.28 -11.52 -9.16
C THR A 65 4.20 -11.08 -7.68
N PRO A 66 3.46 -11.77 -6.78
CA PRO A 66 3.38 -11.36 -5.37
C PRO A 66 4.72 -11.46 -4.64
N GLN A 67 5.56 -12.43 -5.01
CA GLN A 67 6.86 -12.67 -4.39
C GLN A 67 7.84 -11.54 -4.76
N ILE A 68 7.82 -11.11 -6.03
CA ILE A 68 8.61 -9.99 -6.53
C ILE A 68 8.21 -8.70 -5.81
N ILE A 69 6.92 -8.40 -5.79
CA ILE A 69 6.38 -7.21 -5.12
C ILE A 69 6.81 -7.21 -3.66
N ARG A 70 6.62 -8.33 -2.96
CA ARG A 70 7.00 -8.48 -1.56
C ARG A 70 8.50 -8.27 -1.33
N ALA A 71 9.36 -8.89 -2.13
CA ALA A 71 10.81 -8.74 -2.02
C ALA A 71 11.23 -7.26 -2.11
N LEU A 72 10.64 -6.52 -3.05
CA LEU A 72 10.92 -5.09 -3.21
C LEU A 72 10.37 -4.25 -2.04
N TYR A 73 9.19 -4.57 -1.50
CA TYR A 73 8.68 -3.88 -0.30
C TYR A 73 9.52 -4.13 0.95
N GLU A 74 10.03 -5.36 1.13
CA GLU A 74 10.85 -5.75 2.28
C GLU A 74 12.19 -4.99 2.35
N THR A 75 12.68 -4.45 1.22
CA THR A 75 13.85 -3.55 1.21
C THR A 75 13.61 -2.25 1.99
N GLY A 76 12.34 -1.83 2.13
CA GLY A 76 11.97 -0.55 2.73
C GLY A 76 12.25 0.67 1.84
N PHE A 77 12.72 0.51 0.60
CA PHE A 77 12.99 1.63 -0.30
C PHE A 77 11.76 2.19 -1.00
N PHE A 78 10.73 1.36 -1.19
CA PHE A 78 9.57 1.71 -2.02
C PHE A 78 8.28 1.81 -1.20
N GLN A 79 7.48 2.83 -1.50
CA GLN A 79 6.11 2.98 -0.99
C GLN A 79 5.08 2.28 -1.88
N SER A 80 5.40 2.12 -3.16
CA SER A 80 4.56 1.47 -4.15
C SER A 80 5.43 0.73 -5.15
N VAL A 81 4.98 -0.46 -5.54
CA VAL A 81 5.60 -1.30 -6.57
C VAL A 81 4.47 -1.84 -7.44
N VAL A 82 4.55 -1.58 -8.73
CA VAL A 82 3.62 -2.08 -9.74
C VAL A 82 4.43 -2.82 -10.80
N LEU A 83 3.96 -4.00 -11.15
CA LEU A 83 4.56 -4.83 -12.20
C LEU A 83 3.65 -4.80 -13.41
N GLU A 84 4.24 -4.50 -14.56
CA GLU A 84 3.56 -4.51 -15.84
C GLU A 84 4.33 -5.38 -16.84
N ARG A 85 3.59 -5.94 -17.79
CA ARG A 85 4.16 -6.69 -18.90
C ARG A 85 4.03 -5.90 -20.19
N GLN A 86 5.15 -5.67 -20.86
CA GLN A 86 5.20 -5.09 -22.21
C GLN A 86 5.84 -6.10 -23.17
N GLY A 87 5.03 -6.93 -23.81
CA GLY A 87 5.50 -8.05 -24.63
C GLY A 87 6.24 -9.10 -23.79
N ASN A 88 7.56 -9.17 -23.96
CA ASN A 88 8.47 -10.00 -23.14
C ASN A 88 9.32 -9.17 -22.16
N THR A 89 8.98 -7.90 -21.96
CA THR A 89 9.67 -7.02 -21.00
C THR A 89 8.87 -6.95 -19.71
N LEU A 90 9.51 -7.22 -18.57
CA LEU A 90 8.95 -6.93 -17.26
C LEU A 90 9.25 -5.47 -16.92
N VAL A 91 8.21 -4.66 -16.74
CA VAL A 91 8.33 -3.26 -16.33
C VAL A 91 8.01 -3.18 -14.83
N VAL A 92 9.01 -2.79 -14.05
CA VAL A 92 8.93 -2.58 -12.61
C VAL A 92 8.79 -1.09 -12.36
N GLN A 93 7.57 -0.63 -12.14
CA GLN A 93 7.31 0.75 -11.76
C GLN A 93 7.36 0.85 -10.24
N VAL A 94 8.18 1.75 -9.73
CA VAL A 94 8.31 1.97 -8.29
C VAL A 94 8.05 3.42 -7.93
N VAL A 95 7.60 3.64 -6.70
CA VAL A 95 7.64 4.94 -6.07
C VAL A 95 8.51 4.83 -4.82
N GLU A 96 9.63 5.54 -4.81
CA GLU A 96 10.54 5.58 -3.66
C GLU A 96 9.87 6.19 -2.42
N ARG A 97 10.21 5.69 -1.24
CA ARG A 97 9.78 6.29 0.01
C ARG A 97 10.47 7.63 0.22
N ALA A 98 9.67 8.63 0.55
CA ALA A 98 10.20 9.93 0.91
C ALA A 98 11.02 9.87 2.21
N THR A 99 11.97 10.79 2.35
CA THR A 99 12.69 11.01 3.61
C THR A 99 12.05 12.15 4.41
N ILE A 100 12.02 12.04 5.73
CA ILE A 100 11.52 13.10 6.60
C ILE A 100 12.48 14.30 6.55
N GLY A 101 12.01 15.41 6.02
CA GLY A 101 12.76 16.68 5.95
C GLY A 101 12.61 17.53 7.21
N ALA A 102 11.41 17.53 7.79
CA ALA A 102 11.08 18.26 9.00
C ALA A 102 9.91 17.59 9.74
N VAL A 103 9.88 17.77 11.06
CA VAL A 103 8.75 17.38 11.91
C VAL A 103 8.43 18.54 12.83
N THR A 104 7.18 19.00 12.79
CA THR A 104 6.68 20.11 13.60
C THR A 104 5.49 19.60 14.41
N VAL A 105 5.49 19.86 15.71
CA VAL A 105 4.35 19.57 16.59
C VAL A 105 3.89 20.87 17.23
N VAL A 106 2.60 21.15 17.17
CA VAL A 106 1.99 22.34 17.77
C VAL A 106 0.79 21.96 18.63
N GLY A 107 0.55 22.76 19.68
CA GLY A 107 -0.61 22.61 20.56
C GLY A 107 -0.46 21.55 21.65
N ASN A 108 0.71 20.94 21.79
CA ASN A 108 1.04 19.97 22.86
C ASN A 108 1.41 20.68 24.18
N LYS A 109 0.43 21.14 24.95
CA LYS A 109 0.69 21.77 26.26
C LYS A 109 0.74 20.74 27.39
N GLU A 110 -0.13 19.72 27.35
CA GLU A 110 -0.22 18.66 28.36
C GLU A 110 0.92 17.63 28.26
N ILE A 111 1.46 17.42 27.05
CA ILE A 111 2.61 16.55 26.82
C ILE A 111 3.85 17.43 26.59
N PRO A 112 4.84 17.41 27.50
CA PRO A 112 6.05 18.21 27.36
C PRO A 112 6.77 17.93 26.04
N SER A 113 7.35 18.97 25.45
CA SER A 113 8.01 18.87 24.14
C SER A 113 9.15 17.86 24.11
N ASP A 114 9.85 17.63 25.23
CA ASP A 114 10.92 16.63 25.29
C ASP A 114 10.35 15.19 25.24
N LYS A 115 9.23 14.93 25.92
CA LYS A 115 8.52 13.65 25.80
C LYS A 115 7.94 13.42 24.41
N MET A 116 7.48 14.49 23.75
CA MET A 116 7.04 14.42 22.35
C MET A 116 8.20 14.06 21.42
N LYS A 117 9.39 14.67 21.61
CA LYS A 117 10.59 14.33 20.82
C LYS A 117 11.03 12.89 21.03
N ASP A 118 10.99 12.39 22.28
CA ASP A 118 11.30 11.00 22.60
C ASP A 118 10.36 10.06 21.84
N LEU A 119 9.05 10.31 21.91
CA LEU A 119 8.03 9.52 21.21
C LEU A 119 8.24 9.50 19.69
N LEU A 120 8.51 10.67 19.08
CA LEU A 120 8.81 10.77 17.66
C LEU A 120 10.06 9.96 17.29
N LYS A 121 11.10 9.99 18.14
CA LYS A 121 12.33 9.24 17.94
C LYS A 121 12.09 7.73 18.03
N ASP A 122 11.32 7.28 19.00
CA ASP A 122 10.96 5.87 19.20
C ASP A 122 10.19 5.31 17.99
N LEU A 123 9.34 6.14 17.38
CA LEU A 123 8.58 5.79 16.18
C LEU A 123 9.34 6.03 14.87
N SER A 124 10.62 6.41 14.92
CA SER A 124 11.46 6.77 13.77
C SER A 124 10.91 7.94 12.92
N LEU A 125 10.09 8.81 13.50
CA LEU A 125 9.54 10.02 12.90
C LEU A 125 10.45 11.22 13.16
N VAL A 126 11.69 11.15 12.68
CA VAL A 126 12.69 12.22 12.84
C VAL A 126 13.38 12.54 11.53
N LYS A 127 13.90 13.76 11.42
CA LYS A 127 14.60 14.26 10.22
C LYS A 127 15.68 13.27 9.76
N GLY A 128 15.73 13.01 8.46
CA GLY A 128 16.69 12.12 7.81
C GLY A 128 16.29 10.65 7.77
N ARG A 129 15.20 10.25 8.45
CA ARG A 129 14.67 8.88 8.39
C ARG A 129 13.69 8.72 7.25
N VAL A 130 13.55 7.49 6.76
CA VAL A 130 12.54 7.14 5.76
C VAL A 130 11.15 7.31 6.37
N PHE A 131 10.26 8.00 5.66
CA PHE A 131 8.88 8.17 6.09
C PHE A 131 8.09 6.87 5.95
N GLN A 132 7.41 6.50 7.02
CA GLN A 132 6.50 5.36 7.06
C GLN A 132 5.14 5.84 7.54
N ARG A 133 4.11 5.68 6.70
CA ARG A 133 2.71 6.00 7.06
C ARG A 133 2.28 5.27 8.34
N ALA A 134 2.67 4.00 8.49
CA ALA A 134 2.35 3.20 9.68
C ALA A 134 2.93 3.79 10.98
N SER A 135 4.12 4.41 10.94
CA SER A 135 4.68 5.10 12.11
C SER A 135 3.85 6.32 12.50
N LEU A 136 3.34 7.07 11.52
CA LEU A 136 2.49 8.24 11.74
C LEU A 136 1.14 7.84 12.36
N GLU A 137 0.49 6.81 11.82
CA GLU A 137 -0.77 6.27 12.36
C GLU A 137 -0.59 5.76 13.80
N ARG A 138 0.57 5.15 14.07
CA ARG A 138 0.93 4.71 15.42
C ARG A 138 1.14 5.90 16.37
N LEU A 139 1.81 6.96 15.93
CA LEU A 139 1.97 8.20 16.70
C LEU A 139 0.61 8.78 17.09
N GLU A 140 -0.31 8.94 16.13
CA GLU A 140 -1.66 9.46 16.39
C GLU A 140 -2.40 8.63 17.45
N LYS A 141 -2.31 7.30 17.35
CA LYS A 141 -2.93 6.37 18.30
C LYS A 141 -2.33 6.52 19.71
N GLU A 142 -1.00 6.54 19.81
CA GLU A 142 -0.30 6.67 21.09
C GLU A 142 -0.56 8.03 21.74
N LEU A 143 -0.57 9.12 20.97
CA LEU A 143 -0.95 10.44 21.44
C LEU A 143 -2.41 10.46 21.93
N LYS A 144 -3.35 9.89 21.18
CA LYS A 144 -4.76 9.84 21.59
C LYS A 144 -4.93 9.10 22.91
N GLN A 145 -4.24 7.98 23.09
CA GLN A 145 -4.24 7.24 24.35
C GLN A 145 -3.62 8.05 25.49
N ALA A 146 -2.48 8.71 25.24
CA ALA A 146 -1.79 9.55 26.21
C ALA A 146 -2.66 10.74 26.68
N TYR A 147 -3.41 11.36 25.78
CA TYR A 147 -4.34 12.45 26.11
C TYR A 147 -5.56 11.94 26.89
N ASN A 148 -6.15 10.81 26.48
CA ASN A 148 -7.26 10.18 27.21
C ASN A 148 -6.88 9.80 28.64
N ALA A 149 -5.67 9.26 28.85
CA ALA A 149 -5.17 8.90 30.18
C ALA A 149 -5.02 10.11 31.12
N ARG A 150 -4.92 11.32 30.56
CA ARG A 150 -4.88 12.61 31.28
C ARG A 150 -6.24 13.29 31.39
N GLY A 151 -7.33 12.58 31.04
CA GLY A 151 -8.70 13.10 31.08
C GLY A 151 -9.10 13.99 29.89
N LYS A 152 -8.26 14.12 28.87
CA LYS A 152 -8.49 14.97 27.69
C LYS A 152 -9.23 14.20 26.58
N TYR A 153 -10.42 13.72 26.86
CA TYR A 153 -11.21 12.88 25.94
C TYR A 153 -11.63 13.61 24.65
N ASN A 154 -11.72 14.94 24.70
CA ASN A 154 -12.07 15.79 23.56
C ASN A 154 -10.84 16.23 22.76
N ALA A 155 -9.66 15.69 23.06
CA ALA A 155 -8.45 16.00 22.31
C ALA A 155 -8.58 15.52 20.86
N ARG A 156 -8.21 16.38 19.91
CA ARG A 156 -8.09 16.08 18.49
C ARG A 156 -6.63 16.18 18.09
N ILE A 157 -6.17 15.15 17.39
CA ILE A 157 -4.81 15.06 16.86
C ILE A 157 -4.96 14.96 15.36
N GLU A 158 -4.31 15.87 14.63
CA GLU A 158 -4.33 15.91 13.17
C GLU A 158 -2.90 15.95 12.63
N ALA A 159 -2.52 14.91 11.91
CA ALA A 159 -1.27 14.86 11.16
C ALA A 159 -1.47 15.33 9.71
N LYS A 160 -0.61 16.24 9.26
CA LYS A 160 -0.52 16.63 7.84
C LYS A 160 0.87 16.31 7.30
N VAL A 161 0.90 15.53 6.23
CA VAL A 161 2.11 15.23 5.46
C VAL A 161 2.14 16.16 4.27
N VAL A 162 3.20 16.94 4.14
CA VAL A 162 3.40 17.91 3.05
C VAL A 162 4.63 17.52 2.26
N ASP A 163 4.49 17.38 0.95
CA ASP A 163 5.62 17.07 0.07
C ASP A 163 6.59 18.26 -0.01
N LEU A 164 7.88 17.95 -0.02
CA LEU A 164 8.99 18.88 -0.16
C LEU A 164 9.82 18.51 -1.40
N THR A 165 10.82 19.33 -1.70
CA THR A 165 11.79 19.03 -2.75
C THR A 165 12.66 17.82 -2.42
N GLU A 166 13.16 17.15 -3.46
CA GLU A 166 14.11 16.03 -3.37
C GLU A 166 13.55 14.77 -2.68
N ASN A 167 12.28 14.42 -2.98
CA ASN A 167 11.57 13.28 -2.38
C ASN A 167 11.60 13.30 -0.85
N ARG A 168 11.23 14.44 -0.28
CA ARG A 168 11.14 14.62 1.16
C ARG A 168 9.73 15.00 1.56
N VAL A 169 9.41 14.78 2.82
CA VAL A 169 8.14 15.20 3.41
C VAL A 169 8.35 15.97 4.72
N ALA A 170 7.51 16.95 4.97
CA ALA A 170 7.32 17.56 6.27
C ALA A 170 6.11 16.91 6.96
N ILE A 171 6.27 16.59 8.23
CA ILE A 171 5.18 16.11 9.09
C ILE A 171 4.78 17.24 10.02
N ASN A 172 3.52 17.68 9.94
CA ASN A 172 2.96 18.72 10.77
C ASN A 172 1.86 18.12 11.64
N GLU A 173 2.15 17.92 12.92
CA GLU A 173 1.21 17.45 13.93
C GLU A 173 0.56 18.63 14.62
N THR A 174 -0.77 18.67 14.61
CA THR A 174 -1.56 19.66 15.34
C THR A 174 -2.37 18.96 16.42
N VAL A 175 -2.17 19.38 17.66
CA VAL A 175 -2.93 18.89 18.81
C VAL A 175 -3.88 19.98 19.32
N SER A 176 -5.17 19.67 19.35
CA SER A 176 -6.20 20.48 19.99
C SER A 176 -6.68 19.75 21.22
N GLU A 177 -6.30 20.20 22.41
CA GLU A 177 -6.45 19.40 23.65
C GLU A 177 -7.89 19.32 24.18
N GLY A 178 -8.83 20.05 23.58
CA GLY A 178 -10.17 20.24 24.13
C GLY A 178 -10.15 21.09 25.41
N ARG A 179 -11.31 21.59 25.83
CA ARG A 179 -11.47 22.16 27.18
C ARG A 179 -11.73 21.06 28.18
#